data_AF-A0A4V1IPI4-F1
#
_entry.id   AF-A0A4V1IPI4-F1
#
_cell.length_a   1.000
_cell.length_b   1.000
_cell.length_c   1.000
_cell.angle_alpha   90.00
_cell.angle_beta   90.00
_cell.angle_gamma   90.00
#
_symmetry.space_group_name_H-M   'P 1'
#
loop_
_entity.id
_entity.type
_entity.pdbx_description
1 polymer ?
#
loop_
_entity_poly.entity_id
_entity_poly.type
_entity_poly.pdbx_seq_one_letter_code
_entity_poly.pdbx_strand_id
1 'polypeptide(L)' 'VFFKRSSAFLATIFASAFVVEIAFDTTSDKLWDRANKGRQWKDIRDKYITN' A
#
# COMPACT_ATOMS: atom_id res chain seq x y z
N VAL A 1 14.31 23.80 -29.20
CA VAL A 1 12.91 23.27 -29.31
C VAL A 1 12.77 21.91 -28.57
N PHE A 2 13.36 21.72 -27.38
CA PHE A 2 13.48 20.37 -26.78
C PHE A 2 12.91 20.19 -25.36
N PHE A 3 12.14 21.14 -24.80
CA PHE A 3 11.58 21.00 -23.44
C PHE A 3 10.06 21.21 -23.33
N LYS A 4 9.29 20.97 -24.40
CA LYS A 4 7.85 21.30 -24.40
C LYS A 4 6.94 20.27 -23.70
N ARG A 5 7.46 19.19 -23.09
CA ARG A 5 6.67 18.11 -22.45
C ARG A 5 7.23 17.56 -21.11
N SER A 6 8.09 18.28 -20.40
CA SER A 6 8.63 17.83 -19.10
C SER A 6 7.56 17.74 -18.00
N SER A 7 6.60 18.67 -17.99
CA SER A 7 5.54 18.73 -16.98
C SER A 7 4.53 17.58 -17.11
N ALA A 8 4.15 17.21 -18.34
CA ALA A 8 3.27 16.07 -18.58
C ALA A 8 3.93 14.74 -18.19
N PHE A 9 5.24 14.60 -18.45
CA PHE A 9 6.02 13.45 -18.01
C PHE A 9 6.11 13.37 -16.48
N LEU A 10 6.43 14.48 -15.82
CA LEU A 10 6.49 14.56 -14.36
C LEU A 10 5.12 14.29 -13.71
N ALA A 11 4.05 14.86 -14.26
CA ALA A 11 2.68 14.61 -13.80
C ALA A 11 2.30 13.13 -13.96
N THR A 12 2.72 12.49 -15.05
CA THR A 12 2.50 11.06 -15.28
C THR A 12 3.24 10.22 -14.25
N ILE A 13 4.51 10.55 -13.96
CA ILE A 13 5.28 9.86 -12.91
C ILE A 13 4.56 9.97 -11.57
N PHE A 14 4.18 11.17 -11.14
CA PHE A 14 3.50 11.35 -9.86
C PHE A 14 2.15 10.63 -9.81
N ALA A 15 1.33 10.74 -10.86
CA ALA A 15 0.06 10.03 -10.93
C ALA A 15 0.25 8.50 -10.84
N SER A 16 1.24 7.96 -11.56
CA SER A 16 1.55 6.53 -11.50
C SER A 16 2.07 6.10 -10.13
N ALA A 17 2.89 6.93 -9.48
CA ALA A 17 3.44 6.65 -8.17
C ALA A 17 2.33 6.48 -7.12
N PHE A 18 1.34 7.38 -7.09
CA PHE A 18 0.20 7.26 -6.18
C PHE A 18 -0.62 5.99 -6.41
N VAL A 19 -0.88 5.65 -7.69
CA VAL A 19 -1.64 4.43 -8.01
C VAL A 19 -0.86 3.18 -7.58
N VAL A 20 0.44 3.15 -7.85
CA VAL A 20 1.31 2.03 -7.48
C VAL A 20 1.43 1.92 -5.96
N GLU A 21 1.61 3.02 -5.23
CA GLU A 21 1.69 3.05 -3.77
C GLU A 21 0.45 2.41 -3.14
N ILE A 22 -0.75 2.87 -3.51
CA ILE A 22 -2.01 2.31 -2.98
C ILE A 22 -2.13 0.81 -3.28
N ALA A 23 -1.84 0.41 -4.52
CA ALA A 23 -1.94 -0.97 -4.94
C ALA A 23 -0.91 -1.86 -4.24
N PHE A 24 0.32 -1.37 -4.10
CA PHE A 24 1.43 -2.08 -3.48
C PHE A 24 1.18 -2.26 -1.98
N ASP A 25 0.80 -1.20 -1.26
CA ASP A 25 0.52 -1.26 0.18
C ASP A 25 -0.62 -2.24 0.47
N THR A 26 -1.76 -2.08 -0.23
CA THR A 26 -2.93 -2.94 -0.03
C THR A 26 -2.61 -4.41 -0.33
N THR A 27 -1.80 -4.68 -1.36
CA THR A 27 -1.44 -6.05 -1.74
C THR A 27 -0.43 -6.65 -0.77
N SER A 28 0.56 -5.87 -0.37
CA SER A 28 1.59 -6.26 0.60
C SER A 28 0.98 -6.57 1.95
N ASP A 29 0.06 -5.73 2.44
CA ASP A 29 -0.69 -5.97 3.67
C ASP A 29 -1.49 -7.28 3.60
N LYS A 30 -2.19 -7.53 2.49
CA LYS A 30 -2.95 -8.78 2.32
C LYS A 30 -2.06 -10.02 2.29
N LEU A 31 -0.91 -9.92 1.62
CA LEU A 31 0.07 -11.00 1.57
C LEU A 31 0.63 -11.28 2.97
N TRP A 32 1.02 -10.21 3.68
CA TRP A 32 1.49 -10.29 5.06
C TRP A 32 0.44 -10.89 5.99
N ASP A 33 -0.81 -10.46 5.85
CA ASP A 33 -1.93 -10.93 6.64
C ASP A 33 -2.19 -12.41 6.47
N ARG A 34 -2.15 -12.86 5.22
CA ARG A 34 -2.34 -14.26 4.89
C ARG A 34 -1.18 -15.11 5.42
N ALA A 35 0.05 -14.63 5.28
CA ALA A 35 1.24 -15.34 5.74
C ALA A 35 1.31 -15.43 7.28
N ASN A 36 0.80 -14.41 7.99
CA ASN A 36 0.87 -14.32 9.45
C ASN A 36 -0.48 -14.55 10.14
N LYS A 37 -1.45 -15.14 9.44
CA LYS A 37 -2.79 -15.38 9.97
C LYS A 37 -2.75 -16.12 11.31
N GLY A 38 -3.44 -15.58 12.31
CA GLY A 38 -3.53 -16.14 13.66
C GLY A 38 -2.36 -15.78 14.57
N ARG A 39 -1.37 -15.02 14.07
CA ARG A 39 -0.24 -14.49 14.86
C ARG A 39 -0.31 -12.99 15.05
N GLN A 40 -1.08 -12.29 14.23
CA GLN A 40 -1.16 -10.83 14.31
C GLN A 40 -2.00 -10.41 15.51
N TRP A 41 -1.69 -9.24 16.06
CA TRP A 41 -2.46 -8.69 17.17
C TRP A 41 -3.96 -8.61 16.84
N LYS A 42 -4.33 -8.15 15.65
CA LYS A 42 -5.73 -8.10 15.19
C LYS A 42 -6.44 -9.45 15.17
N ASP A 43 -5.70 -10.57 15.11
CA ASP A 43 -6.26 -11.92 15.10
C ASP A 43 -6.39 -12.53 16.52
N ILE A 44 -5.66 -12.01 17.51
CA ILE A 44 -5.59 -12.58 18.88
C ILE A 44 -6.03 -11.62 19.98
N ARG A 45 -6.26 -10.35 19.66
CA ARG A 45 -6.57 -9.28 20.61
C ARG A 45 -7.78 -9.59 21.48
N ASP A 46 -8.79 -10.23 20.90
CA ASP A 46 -10.01 -10.69 21.57
C ASP A 46 -9.74 -11.62 22.75
N LYS A 47 -8.61 -12.34 22.76
CA LYS A 47 -8.21 -13.23 23.86
C LYS A 47 -7.63 -12.49 25.07
N TYR A 48 -7.21 -11.24 24.90
CA TYR A 48 -6.43 -10.51 25.90
C TYR A 48 -7.11 -9.24 26.41
N ILE A 49 -8.11 -8.75 25.68
CA ILE A 49 -8.88 -7.59 26.12
C ILE A 49 -10.19 -8.07 26.72
N THR A 50 -10.28 -7.96 28.04
CA THR A 50 -11.53 -8.09 28.78
C THR A 50 -12.35 -6.81 28.56
N ASN A 51 -13.66 -6.96 28.33
CA ASN A 51 -14.60 -5.83 28.36
C ASN A 51 -14.59 -5.13 29.72
#